data_AF-A0A3C1D2J9-F1
#
_entry.id   AF-A0A3C1D2J9-F1
#
_cell.length_a   1.000
_cell.length_b   1.000
_cell.length_c   1.000
_cell.angle_alpha   90.00
_cell.angle_beta   90.00
_cell.angle_gamma   90.00
#
_symmetry.space_group_name_H-M   'P 1'
#
loop_
_entity.id
_entity.type
_entity.pdbx_description
1 polymer ?
#
loop_
_entity_poly.entity_id
_entity_poly.type
_entity_poly.pdbx_seq_one_letter_code
_entity_poly.pdbx_strand_id
1 'polypeptide(L)'
;NELTLAIETDKKNAGVSIRGKALGLQPIVWIGIILSVFQQFVGINVIFYYSTSLWNSVGMTNAPLISVITSVTNVLVTLIAIFLVDRVGRKPILLTGSVLMALSLGTMALAFSFATGTGKDVHLDGAWGPIALVAANLFVIGFGASWGPLVWVLLGEIFPSRIRGKALGVAAGAQWIANFLITMTFPVMSSWSLPLTYGMYATFAALSFFFVLWRIPETKGMELEQTETLFTRP
;
A
#
# COMPACT_ATOMS: atom_id res chain seq x y z
N ASN A 1 25.36 30.89 3.33
CA ASN A 1 25.92 30.33 2.07
C ASN A 1 25.26 29.04 1.60
N GLU A 2 24.51 28.30 2.41
CA GLU A 2 23.81 27.08 1.95
C GLU A 2 22.61 27.36 1.04
N LEU A 3 21.83 28.42 1.31
CA LEU A 3 20.70 28.83 0.48
C LEU A 3 21.11 29.17 -0.96
N THR A 4 22.25 29.84 -1.13
CA THR A 4 22.78 30.22 -2.45
C THR A 4 23.26 29.00 -3.24
N LEU A 5 23.90 28.05 -2.55
CA LEU A 5 24.29 26.74 -3.11
C LEU A 5 23.08 25.91 -3.52
N ALA A 6 22.03 25.88 -2.70
CA ALA A 6 20.78 25.20 -3.02
C ALA A 6 20.12 25.81 -4.29
N ILE A 7 20.08 27.13 -4.40
CA ILE A 7 19.52 27.85 -5.56
C ILE A 7 20.34 27.60 -6.83
N GLU A 8 21.68 27.58 -6.74
CA GLU A 8 22.54 27.26 -7.89
C GLU A 8 22.42 25.80 -8.34
N THR A 9 22.28 24.88 -7.39
CA THR A 9 22.06 23.45 -7.65
C THR A 9 20.70 23.26 -8.35
N ASP A 10 19.66 23.96 -7.90
CA ASP A 10 18.33 23.90 -8.49
C ASP A 10 18.30 24.49 -9.92
N LYS A 11 19.01 25.60 -10.16
CA LYS A 11 19.22 26.17 -11.50
C LYS A 11 19.97 25.23 -12.44
N LYS A 12 21.00 24.52 -11.96
CA LYS A 12 21.71 23.48 -12.74
C LYS A 12 20.83 22.25 -13.03
N ASN A 13 19.82 22.00 -12.21
CA ASN A 13 18.88 20.88 -12.35
C ASN A 13 17.64 21.20 -13.19
N ALA A 14 17.38 22.46 -13.50
CA ALA A 14 16.22 22.91 -14.28
C ALA A 14 16.09 22.21 -15.65
N GLY A 15 17.21 21.82 -16.28
CA GLY A 15 17.26 21.09 -17.55
C GLY A 15 17.18 19.56 -17.45
N VAL A 16 17.18 18.98 -16.24
CA VAL A 16 17.21 17.52 -16.06
C VAL A 16 15.78 16.97 -16.16
N SER A 17 15.58 16.12 -17.16
CA SER A 17 14.28 15.55 -17.50
C SER A 17 14.08 14.19 -16.82
N ILE A 18 12.85 13.93 -16.37
CA ILE A 18 12.38 12.59 -15.99
C ILE A 18 12.31 11.64 -17.20
N ARG A 19 12.57 12.14 -18.41
CA ARG A 19 12.52 11.37 -19.66
C ARG A 19 13.63 10.32 -19.73
N GLY A 20 13.25 9.11 -20.10
CA GLY A 20 14.15 7.97 -20.29
C GLY A 20 13.76 7.13 -21.50
N LYS A 21 14.51 6.04 -21.74
CA LYS A 21 14.35 5.18 -22.93
C LYS A 21 13.07 4.32 -22.90
N ALA A 22 12.54 4.00 -21.72
CA ALA A 22 11.35 3.16 -21.56
C ALA A 22 10.08 4.03 -21.45
N LEU A 23 9.28 4.06 -22.52
CA LEU A 23 8.03 4.85 -22.60
C LEU A 23 8.19 6.34 -22.22
N GLY A 24 9.38 6.90 -22.44
CA GLY A 24 9.65 8.31 -22.16
C GLY A 24 9.85 8.63 -20.68
N LEU A 25 10.09 7.66 -19.79
CA LEU A 25 10.47 7.87 -18.39
C LEU A 25 11.70 7.02 -18.00
N GLN A 26 12.41 7.43 -16.94
CA GLN A 26 13.52 6.65 -16.40
C GLN A 26 13.01 5.37 -15.69
N PRO A 27 13.75 4.24 -15.73
CA PRO A 27 13.35 2.98 -15.08
C PRO A 27 13.02 3.14 -13.59
N ILE A 28 13.74 4.01 -12.88
CA ILE A 28 13.49 4.27 -11.46
C ILE A 28 12.13 4.93 -11.20
N VAL A 29 11.67 5.80 -12.12
CA VAL A 29 10.36 6.44 -12.04
C VAL A 29 9.26 5.40 -12.24
N TRP A 30 9.46 4.44 -13.14
CA TRP A 30 8.54 3.30 -13.31
C TRP A 30 8.46 2.42 -12.07
N ILE A 31 9.58 2.15 -11.38
CA ILE A 31 9.56 1.40 -10.12
C ILE A 31 8.69 2.13 -9.09
N GLY A 32 8.85 3.45 -8.97
CA GLY A 32 8.04 4.24 -8.05
C GLY A 32 6.56 4.29 -8.42
N ILE A 33 6.22 4.45 -9.71
CA ILE A 33 4.84 4.38 -10.20
C ILE A 33 4.21 3.02 -9.86
N ILE A 34 4.90 1.92 -10.19
CA ILE A 34 4.39 0.57 -9.95
C ILE A 34 4.23 0.31 -8.44
N LEU A 35 5.16 0.78 -7.62
CA LEU A 35 5.08 0.69 -6.16
C LEU A 35 3.85 1.44 -5.61
N SER A 36 3.62 2.68 -6.07
CA SER A 36 2.44 3.48 -5.70
C SER A 36 1.13 2.84 -6.17
N VAL A 37 1.11 2.25 -7.36
CA VAL A 37 -0.06 1.53 -7.89
C VAL A 37 -0.32 0.29 -7.04
N PHE A 38 0.68 -0.54 -6.75
CA PHE A 38 0.52 -1.71 -5.88
C PHE A 38 -0.03 -1.34 -4.50
N GLN A 39 0.43 -0.21 -3.92
CA GLN A 39 -0.09 0.25 -2.63
C GLN A 39 -1.62 0.42 -2.64
N GLN A 40 -2.20 0.90 -3.74
CA GLN A 40 -3.66 1.02 -3.89
C GLN A 40 -4.29 -0.33 -4.24
N PHE A 41 -3.70 -1.08 -5.17
CA PHE A 41 -4.19 -2.37 -5.67
C PHE A 41 -4.16 -3.51 -4.65
N VAL A 42 -3.49 -3.34 -3.51
CA VAL A 42 -3.63 -4.24 -2.37
C VAL A 42 -4.98 -4.06 -1.65
N GLY A 43 -5.75 -3.00 -1.98
CA GLY A 43 -7.16 -2.90 -1.62
C GLY A 43 -7.44 -2.28 -0.24
N ILE A 44 -6.64 -1.31 0.21
CA ILE A 44 -6.89 -0.67 1.52
C ILE A 44 -8.30 -0.05 1.63
N ASN A 45 -8.79 0.60 0.57
CA ASN A 45 -10.12 1.21 0.55
C ASN A 45 -11.26 0.19 0.68
N VAL A 46 -11.02 -1.03 0.18
CA VAL A 46 -12.00 -2.13 0.13
C VAL A 46 -12.32 -2.61 1.54
N ILE A 47 -11.28 -2.75 2.37
CA ILE A 47 -11.41 -3.15 3.77
C ILE A 47 -12.21 -2.13 4.56
N PHE A 48 -11.95 -0.84 4.35
CA PHE A 48 -12.72 0.21 5.01
C PHE A 48 -14.17 0.27 4.54
N TYR A 49 -14.47 -0.06 3.28
CA TYR A 49 -15.83 -0.07 2.75
C TYR A 49 -16.74 -1.08 3.47
N TYR A 50 -16.25 -2.28 3.76
CA TYR A 50 -17.02 -3.35 4.44
C TYR A 50 -16.80 -3.41 5.95
N SER A 51 -15.98 -2.53 6.52
CA SER A 51 -15.68 -2.51 7.95
C SER A 51 -16.96 -2.51 8.80
N THR A 52 -17.90 -1.60 8.54
CA THR A 52 -19.15 -1.51 9.32
C THR A 52 -19.99 -2.79 9.24
N SER A 53 -20.10 -3.40 8.05
CA SER A 53 -20.84 -4.66 7.89
C SER A 53 -20.16 -5.82 8.64
N LEU A 54 -18.82 -5.88 8.64
CA LEU A 54 -18.07 -6.88 9.41
C LEU A 54 -18.29 -6.74 10.91
N TRP A 55 -18.28 -5.51 11.44
CA TRP A 55 -18.55 -5.28 12.85
C TRP A 55 -20.01 -5.61 13.25
N ASN A 56 -20.96 -5.32 12.37
CA ASN A 56 -22.35 -5.74 12.58
C ASN A 56 -22.49 -7.27 12.61
N SER A 57 -21.69 -8.01 11.82
CA SER A 57 -21.74 -9.48 11.79
C SER A 57 -21.33 -10.15 13.11
N VAL A 58 -20.54 -9.46 13.95
CA VAL A 58 -20.16 -9.95 15.28
C VAL A 58 -21.06 -9.42 16.40
N GLY A 59 -22.20 -8.82 16.05
CA GLY A 59 -23.17 -8.28 17.00
C GLY A 59 -22.80 -6.93 17.60
N MET A 60 -21.75 -6.26 17.10
CA MET A 60 -21.44 -4.88 17.49
C MET A 60 -22.19 -3.90 16.60
N THR A 61 -23.27 -3.32 17.13
CA THR A 61 -24.12 -2.33 16.42
C THR A 61 -23.75 -0.88 16.73
N ASN A 62 -22.91 -0.64 17.76
CA ASN A 62 -22.48 0.70 18.17
C ASN A 62 -21.36 1.26 17.27
N ALA A 63 -21.75 1.80 16.10
CA ALA A 63 -20.84 2.37 15.09
C ALA A 63 -19.79 3.39 15.62
N PRO A 64 -20.08 4.25 16.62
CA PRO A 64 -19.07 5.15 17.17
C PRO A 64 -17.94 4.43 17.90
N LEU A 65 -18.28 3.41 18.70
CA LEU A 65 -17.32 2.62 19.50
C LEU A 65 -16.37 1.82 18.60
N ILE A 66 -16.93 1.25 17.53
CA ILE A 66 -16.20 0.54 16.48
C ILE A 66 -15.16 1.45 15.81
N SER A 67 -15.58 2.65 15.42
CA SER A 67 -14.69 3.64 14.78
C SER A 67 -13.55 4.04 15.70
N VAL A 68 -13.83 4.24 17.00
CA VAL A 68 -12.81 4.59 18.00
C VAL A 68 -11.81 3.45 18.18
N ILE A 69 -12.25 2.20 18.38
CA ILE A 69 -11.36 1.04 18.55
C ILE A 69 -10.47 0.84 17.32
N THR A 70 -11.05 0.92 16.13
CA THR A 70 -10.32 0.80 14.87
C THR A 70 -9.29 1.92 14.73
N SER A 71 -9.66 3.15 15.08
CA SER A 71 -8.75 4.30 14.99
C SER A 71 -7.59 4.22 15.99
N VAL A 72 -7.86 3.83 17.24
CA VAL A 72 -6.83 3.63 18.27
C VAL A 72 -5.86 2.53 17.84
N THR A 73 -6.39 1.41 17.33
CA THR A 73 -5.57 0.30 16.81
C THR A 73 -4.67 0.78 15.67
N ASN A 74 -5.22 1.54 14.72
CA ASN A 74 -4.44 2.14 13.63
C ASN A 74 -3.29 3.02 14.13
N VAL A 75 -3.55 3.86 15.13
CA VAL A 75 -2.51 4.73 15.72
C VAL A 75 -1.41 3.89 16.38
N LEU A 76 -1.77 2.90 17.19
CA LEU A 76 -0.79 2.04 17.88
C LEU A 76 0.07 1.25 16.89
N VAL A 77 -0.53 0.69 15.85
CA VAL A 77 0.18 0.00 14.76
C VAL A 77 1.15 0.94 14.09
N THR A 78 0.72 2.16 13.78
CA THR A 78 1.56 3.15 13.10
C THR A 78 2.78 3.51 13.96
N LEU A 79 2.61 3.62 15.29
CA LEU A 79 3.74 3.86 16.21
C LEU A 79 4.72 2.68 16.22
N ILE A 80 4.22 1.44 16.25
CA ILE A 80 5.06 0.24 16.17
C ILE A 80 5.80 0.21 14.81
N ALA A 81 5.13 0.59 13.72
CA ALA A 81 5.70 0.69 12.39
C ALA A 81 6.91 1.60 12.35
N ILE A 82 6.77 2.83 12.87
CA ILE A 82 7.83 3.83 12.92
C ILE A 82 9.06 3.27 13.63
N PHE A 83 8.85 2.60 14.77
CA PHE A 83 9.95 2.01 15.54
C PHE A 83 10.62 0.83 14.83
N LEU A 84 9.84 0.00 14.12
CA LEU A 84 10.37 -1.17 13.40
C LEU A 84 11.16 -0.78 12.16
N VAL A 85 10.72 0.26 11.44
CA VAL A 85 11.31 0.69 10.16
C VAL A 85 12.79 1.02 10.29
N ASP A 86 13.17 1.71 11.36
CA ASP A 86 14.57 2.10 11.57
C ASP A 86 15.44 0.91 12.00
N ARG A 87 14.86 -0.11 12.65
CA ARG A 87 15.60 -1.28 13.14
C ARG A 87 15.74 -2.41 12.12
N VAL A 88 14.71 -2.70 11.33
CA VAL A 88 14.68 -3.90 10.47
C VAL A 88 15.16 -3.60 9.05
N GLY A 89 14.81 -2.44 8.49
CA GLY A 89 15.06 -2.11 7.08
C GLY A 89 13.78 -2.18 6.25
N ARG A 90 13.85 -1.63 5.03
CA ARG A 90 12.65 -1.32 4.24
C ARG A 90 12.12 -2.58 3.56
N LYS A 91 13.01 -3.37 2.94
CA LYS A 91 12.62 -4.53 2.13
C LYS A 91 11.98 -5.64 2.97
N PRO A 92 12.55 -6.09 4.11
CA PRO A 92 11.92 -7.12 4.94
C PRO A 92 10.53 -6.71 5.42
N ILE A 93 10.34 -5.44 5.83
CA ILE A 93 9.05 -4.95 6.31
C ILE A 93 7.99 -4.97 5.19
N LEU A 94 8.34 -4.52 3.97
CA LEU A 94 7.44 -4.60 2.82
C LEU A 94 7.08 -6.06 2.48
N LEU A 95 8.05 -6.97 2.52
CA LEU A 95 7.81 -8.40 2.25
C LEU A 95 6.90 -9.04 3.30
N THR A 96 7.19 -8.86 4.60
CA THR A 96 6.34 -9.38 5.68
C THR A 96 4.94 -8.78 5.63
N GLY A 97 4.85 -7.50 5.28
CA GLY A 97 3.59 -6.80 5.04
C GLY A 97 2.78 -7.44 3.92
N SER A 98 3.39 -7.67 2.75
CA SER A 98 2.72 -8.32 1.62
C SER A 98 2.21 -9.72 1.95
N VAL A 99 2.99 -10.51 2.70
CA VAL A 99 2.56 -11.85 3.15
C VAL A 99 1.35 -11.75 4.07
N LEU A 100 1.42 -10.89 5.09
CA LEU A 100 0.32 -10.72 6.04
C LEU A 100 -0.95 -10.24 5.33
N MET A 101 -0.84 -9.28 4.42
CA MET A 101 -1.97 -8.77 3.65
C MET A 101 -2.55 -9.84 2.71
N ALA A 102 -1.72 -10.62 2.03
CA ALA A 102 -2.18 -11.70 1.15
C ALA A 102 -2.92 -12.80 1.92
N LEU A 103 -2.39 -13.21 3.08
CA LEU A 103 -3.04 -14.19 3.96
C LEU A 103 -4.36 -13.66 4.52
N SER A 104 -4.40 -12.40 4.97
CA SER A 104 -5.62 -11.77 5.47
C SER A 104 -6.69 -11.66 4.38
N LEU A 105 -6.34 -11.14 3.20
CA LEU A 105 -7.29 -11.02 2.08
C LEU A 105 -7.75 -12.38 1.57
N GLY A 106 -6.86 -13.39 1.53
CA GLY A 106 -7.22 -14.76 1.18
C GLY A 106 -8.19 -15.38 2.21
N THR A 107 -7.95 -15.12 3.51
CA THR A 107 -8.86 -15.55 4.58
C THR A 107 -10.21 -14.85 4.46
N MET A 108 -10.24 -13.57 4.12
CA MET A 108 -11.49 -12.84 3.87
C MET A 108 -12.23 -13.36 2.63
N ALA A 109 -11.52 -13.64 1.54
CA ALA A 109 -12.10 -14.25 0.33
C ALA A 109 -12.76 -15.60 0.64
N LEU A 110 -12.10 -16.41 1.50
CA LEU A 110 -12.65 -17.66 2.00
C LEU A 110 -13.85 -17.42 2.92
N ALA A 111 -13.77 -16.49 3.87
CA ALA A 111 -14.88 -16.20 4.78
C ALA A 111 -16.13 -15.72 4.02
N PHE A 112 -15.95 -14.85 3.02
CA PHE A 112 -17.06 -14.37 2.19
C PHE A 112 -17.60 -15.42 1.22
N SER A 113 -16.93 -16.56 0.99
CA SER A 113 -17.48 -17.63 0.15
C SER A 113 -18.57 -18.42 0.88
N PHE A 114 -18.57 -18.36 2.21
CA PHE A 114 -19.62 -18.91 3.07
C PHE A 114 -20.65 -17.86 3.50
N ALA A 115 -20.54 -16.63 3.02
CA ALA A 115 -21.50 -15.57 3.35
C ALA A 115 -22.84 -15.80 2.63
N THR A 116 -23.92 -15.40 3.30
CA THR A 116 -25.27 -15.37 2.74
C THR A 116 -25.69 -13.92 2.47
N GLY A 117 -26.39 -13.69 1.37
CA GLY A 117 -26.80 -12.35 0.93
C GLY A 117 -25.94 -11.75 -0.19
N THR A 118 -26.36 -10.61 -0.73
CA THR A 118 -25.74 -9.94 -1.88
C THR A 118 -25.60 -8.43 -1.62
N GLY A 119 -24.46 -7.85 -2.01
CA GLY A 119 -24.26 -6.40 -1.94
C GLY A 119 -23.80 -5.89 -0.57
N LYS A 120 -24.62 -5.06 0.10
CA LYS A 120 -24.32 -4.49 1.42
C LYS A 120 -24.91 -5.28 2.59
N ASP A 121 -25.90 -6.13 2.32
CA ASP A 121 -26.57 -7.00 3.29
C ASP A 121 -25.92 -8.39 3.32
N VAL A 122 -24.60 -8.40 3.49
CA VAL A 122 -23.79 -9.62 3.55
C VAL A 122 -23.77 -10.08 4.99
N HIS A 123 -24.35 -11.24 5.25
CA HIS A 123 -24.37 -11.87 6.56
C HIS A 123 -23.36 -13.01 6.61
N LEU A 124 -22.50 -12.95 7.62
CA LEU A 124 -21.54 -14.01 7.93
C LEU A 124 -22.05 -14.73 9.17
N ASP A 125 -22.67 -15.88 8.98
CA ASP A 125 -23.19 -16.67 10.07
C ASP A 125 -22.08 -17.47 10.78
N GLY A 126 -22.22 -17.63 12.10
CA GLY A 126 -21.33 -18.45 12.92
C GLY A 126 -19.92 -17.89 13.10
N ALA A 127 -18.91 -18.75 12.97
CA ALA A 127 -17.51 -18.39 13.23
C ALA A 127 -16.87 -17.49 12.16
N TRP A 128 -17.47 -17.40 10.97
CA TRP A 128 -16.90 -16.67 9.83
C TRP A 128 -16.92 -15.15 10.01
N GLY A 129 -17.90 -14.59 10.73
CA GLY A 129 -17.95 -13.15 11.06
C GLY A 129 -16.73 -12.70 11.87
N PRO A 130 -16.46 -13.30 13.04
CA PRO A 130 -15.26 -13.01 13.83
C PRO A 130 -13.96 -13.26 13.07
N ILE A 131 -13.87 -14.36 12.28
CA ILE A 131 -12.67 -14.66 11.49
C ILE A 131 -12.40 -13.57 10.46
N ALA A 132 -13.42 -13.14 9.71
CA ALA A 132 -13.28 -12.07 8.72
C ALA A 132 -12.90 -10.73 9.37
N LEU A 133 -13.44 -10.45 10.55
CA LEU A 133 -13.10 -9.25 11.32
C LEU A 133 -11.64 -9.25 11.78
N VAL A 134 -11.15 -10.37 12.33
CA VAL A 134 -9.74 -10.53 12.72
C VAL A 134 -8.85 -10.41 11.50
N ALA A 135 -9.21 -11.05 10.39
CA ALA A 135 -8.45 -10.97 9.14
C ALA A 135 -8.36 -9.53 8.62
N ALA A 136 -9.47 -8.76 8.65
CA ALA A 136 -9.50 -7.35 8.27
C ALA A 136 -8.59 -6.50 9.16
N ASN A 137 -8.61 -6.72 10.48
CA ASN A 137 -7.72 -6.01 11.41
C ASN A 137 -6.26 -6.38 11.18
N LEU A 138 -5.93 -7.65 10.96
CA LEU A 138 -4.58 -8.10 10.60
C LEU A 138 -4.10 -7.49 9.30
N PHE A 139 -4.98 -7.35 8.30
CA PHE A 139 -4.65 -6.65 7.06
C PHE A 139 -4.30 -5.19 7.34
N VAL A 140 -5.13 -4.48 8.11
CA VAL A 140 -4.92 -3.08 8.45
C VAL A 140 -3.62 -2.90 9.22
N ILE A 141 -3.34 -3.79 10.18
CA ILE A 141 -2.07 -3.83 10.92
C ILE A 141 -0.90 -4.02 9.95
N GLY A 142 -0.97 -5.03 9.09
CA GLY A 142 0.07 -5.34 8.11
C GLY A 142 0.34 -4.20 7.15
N PHE A 143 -0.71 -3.64 6.55
CA PHE A 143 -0.62 -2.51 5.63
C PHE A 143 -0.06 -1.26 6.32
N GLY A 144 -0.65 -0.88 7.46
CA GLY A 144 -0.25 0.31 8.23
C GLY A 144 1.18 0.21 8.76
N ALA A 145 1.62 -0.99 9.14
CA ALA A 145 2.99 -1.22 9.61
C ALA A 145 4.05 -1.30 8.51
N SER A 146 3.64 -1.43 7.25
CA SER A 146 4.55 -1.62 6.12
C SER A 146 4.23 -0.68 4.97
N TRP A 147 3.41 -1.11 4.02
CA TRP A 147 3.13 -0.43 2.76
C TRP A 147 2.56 0.98 2.92
N GLY A 148 1.85 1.28 4.00
CA GLY A 148 1.30 2.62 4.27
C GLY A 148 2.39 3.70 4.30
N PRO A 149 3.22 3.75 5.36
CA PRO A 149 4.28 4.75 5.48
C PRO A 149 5.48 4.48 4.57
N LEU A 150 5.84 3.19 4.39
CA LEU A 150 7.14 2.83 3.84
C LEU A 150 7.27 3.06 2.34
N VAL A 151 6.15 3.03 1.60
CA VAL A 151 6.15 3.39 0.17
C VAL A 151 6.59 4.84 -0.01
N TRP A 152 6.10 5.76 0.80
CA TRP A 152 6.46 7.18 0.69
C TRP A 152 7.91 7.44 1.10
N VAL A 153 8.38 6.76 2.15
CA VAL A 153 9.79 6.80 2.56
C VAL A 153 10.67 6.28 1.43
N LEU A 154 10.35 5.12 0.86
CA LEU A 154 11.14 4.50 -0.18
C LEU A 154 11.16 5.32 -1.47
N LEU A 155 10.04 5.92 -1.88
CA LEU A 155 10.01 6.86 -3.01
C LEU A 155 10.93 8.06 -2.76
N GLY A 156 10.96 8.59 -1.54
CA GLY A 156 11.87 9.68 -1.16
C GLY A 156 13.34 9.26 -1.20
N GLU A 157 13.65 8.02 -0.79
CA GLU A 157 15.01 7.45 -0.74
C GLU A 157 15.55 7.05 -2.11
N ILE A 158 14.73 6.46 -2.99
CA ILE A 158 15.18 5.97 -4.31
C ILE A 158 15.30 7.09 -5.34
N PHE A 159 14.45 8.13 -5.26
CA PHE A 159 14.47 9.14 -6.30
C PHE A 159 15.65 10.10 -6.14
N PRO A 160 16.45 10.31 -7.22
CA PRO A 160 17.54 11.26 -7.20
C PRO A 160 17.06 12.65 -6.84
N SER A 161 17.83 13.35 -6.01
CA SER A 161 17.44 14.66 -5.46
C SER A 161 17.06 15.66 -6.57
N ARG A 162 17.70 15.51 -7.74
CA ARG A 162 17.50 16.35 -8.95
C ARG A 162 16.12 16.19 -9.59
N ILE A 163 15.51 15.00 -9.51
CA ILE A 163 14.22 14.70 -10.15
C ILE A 163 13.12 14.34 -9.13
N ARG A 164 13.46 14.25 -7.85
CA ARG A 164 12.59 13.75 -6.77
C ARG A 164 11.21 14.41 -6.76
N GLY A 165 11.15 15.74 -6.83
CA GLY A 165 9.86 16.46 -6.83
C GLY A 165 8.96 16.08 -8.01
N LYS A 166 9.52 16.01 -9.23
CA LYS A 166 8.77 15.63 -10.44
C LYS A 166 8.36 14.15 -10.40
N ALA A 167 9.29 13.27 -9.99
CA ALA A 167 9.05 11.83 -9.91
C ALA A 167 8.00 11.48 -8.83
N LEU A 168 8.04 12.12 -7.66
CA LEU A 168 7.01 12.00 -6.62
C LEU A 168 5.65 12.47 -7.12
N GLY A 169 5.58 13.60 -7.84
CA GLY A 169 4.34 14.08 -8.43
C GLY A 169 3.71 13.09 -9.40
N VAL A 170 4.51 12.46 -10.27
CA VAL A 170 4.02 11.44 -11.21
C VAL A 170 3.58 10.17 -10.47
N ALA A 171 4.36 9.70 -9.48
CA ALA A 171 4.00 8.53 -8.69
C ALA A 171 2.70 8.75 -7.88
N ALA A 172 2.55 9.91 -7.26
CA ALA A 172 1.33 10.31 -6.57
C ALA A 172 0.14 10.42 -7.54
N GLY A 173 0.34 11.00 -8.74
CA GLY A 173 -0.70 11.04 -9.76
C GLY A 173 -1.18 9.64 -10.17
N ALA A 174 -0.25 8.72 -10.43
CA ALA A 174 -0.57 7.32 -10.72
C ALA A 174 -1.30 6.62 -9.56
N GLN A 175 -0.91 6.93 -8.32
CA GLN A 175 -1.57 6.44 -7.12
C GLN A 175 -3.02 6.91 -7.04
N TRP A 176 -3.29 8.19 -7.27
CA TRP A 176 -4.65 8.73 -7.23
C TRP A 176 -5.52 8.17 -8.37
N ILE A 177 -4.95 7.93 -9.54
CA ILE A 177 -5.64 7.24 -10.64
C ILE A 177 -5.99 5.80 -10.22
N ALA A 178 -5.04 5.07 -9.65
CA ALA A 178 -5.29 3.72 -9.14
C ALA A 178 -6.36 3.71 -8.05
N ASN A 179 -6.32 4.67 -7.12
CA ASN A 179 -7.32 4.86 -6.08
C ASN A 179 -8.72 5.09 -6.66
N PHE A 180 -8.83 5.98 -7.65
CA PHE A 180 -10.09 6.25 -8.35
C PHE A 180 -10.64 5.01 -9.04
N LEU A 181 -9.79 4.29 -9.78
CA LEU A 181 -10.18 3.05 -10.46
C LEU A 181 -10.71 2.00 -9.49
N ILE A 182 -10.02 1.78 -8.37
CA ILE A 182 -10.45 0.83 -7.35
C ILE A 182 -11.77 1.27 -6.72
N THR A 183 -11.89 2.54 -6.35
CA THR A 183 -13.11 3.08 -5.72
C THR A 183 -14.33 2.97 -6.65
N MET A 184 -14.15 3.18 -7.95
CA MET A 184 -15.21 3.06 -8.96
C MET A 184 -15.57 1.61 -9.31
N THR A 185 -14.55 0.75 -9.48
CA THR A 185 -14.76 -0.64 -9.91
C THR A 185 -15.21 -1.54 -8.76
N PHE A 186 -14.80 -1.23 -7.54
CA PHE A 186 -15.02 -2.10 -6.39
C PHE A 186 -16.51 -2.40 -6.11
N PRO A 187 -17.44 -1.43 -6.04
CA PRO A 187 -18.85 -1.73 -5.80
C PRO A 187 -19.47 -2.64 -6.87
N VAL A 188 -19.04 -2.49 -8.12
CA VAL A 188 -19.52 -3.33 -9.23
C VAL A 188 -19.00 -4.75 -9.06
N MET A 189 -17.70 -4.93 -8.82
CA MET A 189 -17.10 -6.25 -8.62
C MET A 189 -17.66 -6.95 -7.37
N SER A 190 -17.81 -6.23 -6.26
CA SER A 190 -18.31 -6.78 -5.00
C SER A 190 -19.78 -7.18 -5.10
N SER A 191 -20.57 -6.47 -5.91
CA SER A 191 -21.96 -6.86 -6.20
C SER A 191 -22.07 -8.16 -7.00
N TRP A 192 -21.08 -8.47 -7.84
CA TRP A 192 -21.02 -9.71 -8.61
C TRP A 192 -20.51 -10.88 -7.76
N SER A 193 -19.40 -10.69 -7.06
CA SER A 193 -18.82 -11.70 -6.18
C SER A 193 -17.80 -11.10 -5.22
N LEU A 194 -18.11 -11.13 -3.93
CA LEU A 194 -17.18 -10.76 -2.86
C LEU A 194 -15.96 -11.69 -2.81
N PRO A 195 -16.11 -13.03 -2.83
CA PRO A 195 -14.96 -13.94 -2.82
C PRO A 195 -13.97 -13.67 -3.96
N LEU A 196 -14.47 -13.49 -5.19
CA LEU A 196 -13.61 -13.21 -6.34
C LEU A 196 -12.94 -11.85 -6.22
N THR A 197 -13.66 -10.84 -5.73
CA THR A 197 -13.12 -9.49 -5.53
C THR A 197 -11.98 -9.51 -4.51
N TYR A 198 -12.18 -10.09 -3.32
CA TYR A 198 -11.15 -10.21 -2.30
C TYR A 198 -9.99 -11.13 -2.73
N GLY A 199 -10.29 -12.21 -3.47
CA GLY A 199 -9.27 -13.10 -4.04
C GLY A 199 -8.39 -12.41 -5.08
N MET A 200 -8.96 -11.51 -5.89
CA MET A 200 -8.21 -10.68 -6.81
C MET A 200 -7.25 -9.74 -6.06
N TYR A 201 -7.72 -9.06 -5.00
CA TYR A 201 -6.86 -8.22 -4.17
C TYR A 201 -5.78 -9.04 -3.44
N ALA A 202 -6.10 -10.25 -2.97
CA ALA A 202 -5.11 -11.17 -2.40
C ALA A 202 -4.02 -11.54 -3.42
N THR A 203 -4.41 -11.74 -4.68
CA THR A 203 -3.47 -11.99 -5.79
C THR A 203 -2.57 -10.79 -6.02
N PHE A 204 -3.11 -9.56 -6.04
CA PHE A 204 -2.29 -8.35 -6.12
C PHE A 204 -1.34 -8.18 -4.94
N ALA A 205 -1.76 -8.55 -3.71
CA ALA A 205 -0.87 -8.58 -2.54
C ALA A 205 0.24 -9.62 -2.67
N ALA A 206 -0.02 -10.79 -3.25
CA ALA A 206 1.01 -11.78 -3.54
C ALA A 206 1.97 -11.29 -4.65
N LEU A 207 1.45 -10.66 -5.71
CA LEU A 207 2.28 -10.07 -6.76
C LEU A 207 3.16 -8.93 -6.23
N SER A 208 2.65 -8.15 -5.28
CA SER A 208 3.41 -7.09 -4.63
C SER A 208 4.62 -7.65 -3.84
N PHE A 209 4.48 -8.82 -3.23
CA PHE A 209 5.60 -9.55 -2.60
C PHE A 209 6.71 -9.85 -3.62
N PHE A 210 6.37 -10.47 -4.76
CA PHE A 210 7.36 -10.81 -5.78
C PHE A 210 8.00 -9.56 -6.40
N PHE A 211 7.21 -8.50 -6.59
CA PHE A 211 7.72 -7.22 -7.06
C PHE A 211 8.76 -6.65 -6.09
N VAL A 212 8.45 -6.59 -4.79
CA VAL A 212 9.40 -6.14 -3.77
C VAL A 212 10.63 -7.04 -3.70
N LEU A 213 10.44 -8.36 -3.79
CA LEU A 213 11.54 -9.33 -3.71
C LEU A 213 12.57 -9.10 -4.82
N TRP A 214 12.12 -8.88 -6.06
CA TRP A 214 13.00 -8.80 -7.23
C TRP A 214 13.40 -7.39 -7.64
N ARG A 215 12.56 -6.37 -7.40
CA ARG A 215 12.78 -5.01 -7.95
C ARG A 215 13.14 -3.97 -6.91
N ILE A 216 12.92 -4.24 -5.63
CA ILE A 216 13.27 -3.31 -4.55
C ILE A 216 14.57 -3.77 -3.87
N PRO A 217 15.66 -2.99 -3.97
CA PRO A 217 16.86 -3.20 -3.18
C PRO A 217 16.63 -2.77 -1.72
N GLU A 218 17.45 -3.27 -0.80
CA GLU A 218 17.45 -2.76 0.58
C GLU A 218 18.14 -1.39 0.61
N THR A 219 17.49 -0.39 1.21
CA THR A 219 17.97 0.99 1.31
C THR A 219 18.50 1.35 2.70
N LYS A 220 18.39 0.44 3.68
CA LYS A 220 18.84 0.67 5.06
C LYS A 220 20.33 1.00 5.12
N GLY A 221 20.65 2.16 5.72
CA GLY A 221 22.02 2.58 6.01
C GLY A 221 22.79 3.12 4.81
N MET A 222 22.13 3.35 3.67
CA MET A 222 22.74 3.97 2.50
C MET A 222 22.59 5.49 2.55
N GLU A 223 23.64 6.21 2.16
CA GLU A 223 23.52 7.65 1.91
C GLU A 223 22.63 7.88 0.67
N LEU A 224 21.86 8.97 0.65
CA LEU A 224 20.93 9.29 -0.45
C LEU A 224 21.61 9.29 -1.82
N GLU A 225 22.88 9.72 -1.88
CA GLU A 225 23.68 9.74 -3.12
C GLU A 225 24.04 8.33 -3.62
N GLN A 226 24.20 7.35 -2.71
CA GLN A 226 24.52 5.97 -3.07
C GLN A 226 23.30 5.27 -3.68
N THR A 227 22.08 5.59 -3.21
CA THR A 227 20.84 5.05 -3.78
C THR A 227 20.59 5.51 -5.22
N GLU A 228 21.10 6.68 -5.61
CA GLU A 228 21.04 7.16 -7.01
C GLU A 228 21.83 6.24 -7.97
N THR A 229 22.82 5.51 -7.46
CA THR A 229 23.67 4.61 -8.25
C THR A 229 23.12 3.18 -8.40
N LEU A 230 22.16 2.78 -7.56
CA LEU A 230 21.61 1.41 -7.50
C LEU A 230 20.88 1.01 -8.79
N PHE A 231 20.26 1.97 -9.47
CA PHE A 231 19.47 1.74 -10.69
C PHE A 231 20.11 2.32 -11.95
N THR A 232 21.37 2.77 -11.88
CA THR A 232 22.13 3.33 -13.01
C THR A 232 23.29 2.46 -13.48
N ARG A 233 23.56 1.32 -12.82
CA ARG A 233 24.50 0.32 -13.35
C ARG A 233 23.83 -0.54 -14.44
N PRO A 234 24.51 -0.74 -15.58
CA PRO A 234 23.98 -1.45 -16.74
C PRO A 234 23.72 -2.94 -16.47
#